data_AF-A0A554GTZ1-F1
#
_entry.id   AF-A0A554GTZ1-F1
#
_cell.length_a   1.000
_cell.length_b   1.000
_cell.length_c   1.000
_cell.angle_alpha   90.00
_cell.angle_beta   90.00
_cell.angle_gamma   90.00
#
_symmetry.space_group_name_H-M   'P 1'
#
loop_
_entity.id
_entity.type
_entity.pdbx_description
1 polymer ?
#
loop_
_entity_poly.entity_id
_entity_poly.type
_entity_poly.pdbx_seq_one_letter_code
_entity_poly.pdbx_strand_id
1 'polypeptide(L)'
;MNKSMLVGAVLGAAVVTAGGAVATYSLVKGGPEYADVLAVEPINQQIKTPREVCKDVTVTRQAPVKDQHQIVGSVIGAVAGGLLGNQIGGGNGKKIATVAGAVGGGYAGNKVQEGMQERDTYTTTQNRCTTVNDVSDKVVGYNVKYKLNEKVGQVRMERDPGSQIPVDKNGQLILGQAQ
;
A
#
# COMPACT_ATOMS: atom_id res chain seq x y z
N MET A 1 9.40 -76.05 0.94
CA MET A 1 9.26 -77.10 1.97
C MET A 1 9.87 -76.61 3.27
N ASN A 2 9.03 -76.28 4.25
CA ASN A 2 9.21 -76.29 5.71
C ASN A 2 8.01 -75.53 6.29
N LYS A 3 6.95 -76.25 6.69
CA LYS A 3 6.68 -76.82 8.02
C LYS A 3 6.36 -75.75 9.07
N SER A 4 5.06 -75.47 9.13
CA SER A 4 4.21 -75.32 10.33
C SER A 4 4.88 -75.02 11.66
N MET A 5 4.46 -73.92 12.30
CA MET A 5 4.22 -73.91 13.74
C MET A 5 3.36 -72.71 14.16
N LEU A 6 2.33 -72.99 14.98
CA LEU A 6 1.55 -72.08 15.84
C LEU A 6 0.64 -71.08 15.10
N VAL A 7 -0.62 -71.39 14.76
CA VAL A 7 -1.77 -71.74 15.63
C VAL A 7 -1.60 -71.29 17.09
N GLY A 8 -1.95 -70.03 17.33
CA GLY A 8 -2.26 -69.48 18.65
C GLY A 8 -3.66 -68.90 18.65
N ALA A 9 -4.67 -69.76 18.54
CA ALA A 9 -6.05 -69.38 18.80
C ALA A 9 -6.25 -69.28 20.32
N VAL A 10 -6.27 -68.06 20.86
CA VAL A 10 -6.72 -67.85 22.24
C VAL A 10 -8.24 -67.85 22.22
N LEU A 11 -8.79 -69.04 22.43
CA LEU A 11 -10.17 -69.30 22.83
C LEU A 11 -10.39 -68.68 24.21
N GLY A 12 -10.76 -67.39 24.25
CA GLY A 12 -11.39 -66.78 25.41
C GLY A 12 -12.88 -67.12 25.45
N ALA A 13 -13.21 -68.34 25.88
CA ALA A 13 -14.59 -68.73 26.15
C ALA A 13 -15.08 -68.00 27.41
N ALA A 14 -15.85 -66.93 27.25
CA ALA A 14 -16.69 -66.42 28.33
C ALA A 14 -17.94 -67.29 28.41
N VAL A 15 -18.07 -68.03 29.51
CA VAL A 15 -19.21 -68.87 29.84
C VAL A 15 -20.49 -68.02 29.83
N VAL A 16 -21.41 -68.33 28.92
CA VAL A 16 -22.75 -67.74 28.91
C VAL A 16 -23.59 -68.48 29.94
N THR A 17 -23.51 -68.05 31.20
CA THR A 17 -24.53 -68.41 32.19
C THR A 17 -25.81 -67.66 31.81
N ALA A 18 -26.88 -68.41 31.52
CA ALA A 18 -28.21 -67.87 31.24
C ALA A 18 -28.65 -66.97 32.41
N GLY A 19 -28.55 -65.65 32.23
CA GLY A 19 -28.87 -64.67 33.27
C GLY A 19 -28.15 -63.32 33.24
N GLY A 20 -27.20 -63.05 32.33
CA GLY A 20 -26.48 -61.77 32.30
C GLY A 20 -26.05 -61.32 30.91
N ALA A 21 -26.97 -60.75 30.12
CA ALA A 21 -26.70 -60.23 28.77
C ALA A 21 -27.10 -58.75 28.61
N VAL A 22 -26.84 -57.92 29.62
CA VAL A 22 -27.21 -56.49 29.60
C VAL A 22 -26.06 -55.62 30.11
N ALA A 23 -24.90 -55.63 29.44
CA ALA A 23 -23.87 -54.63 29.72
C ALA A 23 -22.83 -54.37 28.61
N THR A 24 -22.83 -55.12 27.49
CA THR A 24 -21.76 -54.96 26.47
C THR A 24 -22.06 -53.88 25.43
N TYR A 25 -23.31 -53.44 25.27
CA TYR A 25 -23.67 -52.43 24.26
C TYR A 25 -23.37 -50.98 24.68
N SER A 26 -23.11 -50.71 25.96
CA SER A 26 -22.88 -49.35 26.46
C SER A 26 -21.41 -48.91 26.43
N LEU A 27 -20.47 -49.83 26.19
CA LEU A 27 -19.03 -49.54 26.21
C LEU A 27 -18.46 -48.97 24.90
N VAL A 28 -19.28 -48.86 23.84
CA VAL A 28 -18.84 -48.41 22.50
C VAL A 28 -19.58 -47.14 22.03
N LYS A 29 -20.06 -46.30 22.97
CA LYS A 29 -20.75 -45.03 22.65
C LYS A 29 -19.96 -43.78 23.04
N GLY A 30 -18.63 -43.88 23.16
CA GLY A 30 -17.76 -42.71 23.20
C GLY A 30 -17.28 -42.40 21.79
N GLY A 31 -17.75 -41.30 21.19
CA GLY A 31 -17.12 -40.76 19.98
C GLY A 31 -15.70 -40.27 20.29
N PRO A 32 -14.82 -40.11 19.28
CA PRO A 32 -13.48 -39.57 19.49
C PRO A 32 -13.55 -38.15 20.06
N GLU A 33 -12.77 -37.89 21.10
CA GLU A 33 -12.66 -36.58 21.77
C GLU A 33 -11.83 -35.58 20.96
N TYR A 34 -11.04 -36.07 19.99
CA TYR A 34 -10.19 -35.26 19.12
C TYR A 34 -10.28 -35.71 17.66
N ALA A 35 -10.13 -34.75 16.75
CA ALA A 35 -9.89 -34.98 15.34
C ALA A 35 -8.39 -34.85 15.04
N ASP A 36 -7.82 -35.77 14.27
CA ASP A 36 -6.42 -35.73 13.87
C ASP A 36 -6.22 -34.75 12.70
N VAL A 37 -5.26 -33.85 12.82
CA VAL A 37 -4.93 -32.90 11.77
C VAL A 37 -4.00 -33.56 10.75
N LEU A 38 -4.42 -33.56 9.49
CA LEU A 38 -3.67 -34.12 8.37
C LEU A 38 -2.79 -33.08 7.67
N ALA A 39 -3.28 -31.84 7.57
CA ALA A 39 -2.55 -30.73 6.94
C ALA A 39 -3.04 -29.38 7.46
N VAL A 40 -2.12 -28.43 7.59
CA VAL A 40 -2.38 -27.04 7.97
C VAL A 40 -1.78 -26.13 6.91
N GLU A 41 -2.62 -25.38 6.20
CA GLU A 41 -2.21 -24.45 5.17
C GLU A 41 -2.52 -23.00 5.60
N PRO A 42 -1.51 -22.12 5.74
CA PRO A 42 -1.75 -20.72 6.12
C PRO A 42 -2.43 -19.97 4.97
N ILE A 43 -3.36 -19.10 5.33
CA ILE A 43 -4.08 -18.24 4.38
C ILE A 43 -3.49 -16.85 4.48
N ASN A 44 -2.65 -16.51 3.51
CA ASN A 44 -2.00 -15.21 3.42
C ASN A 44 -2.90 -14.20 2.71
N GLN A 45 -3.01 -13.01 3.28
CA GLN A 45 -3.68 -11.88 2.66
C GLN A 45 -2.73 -10.69 2.62
N GLN A 46 -2.59 -10.08 1.45
CA GLN A 46 -1.86 -8.83 1.31
C GLN A 46 -2.66 -7.68 1.90
N ILE A 47 -2.09 -7.01 2.88
CA ILE A 47 -2.64 -5.80 3.49
C ILE A 47 -1.84 -4.61 2.99
N LYS A 48 -2.56 -3.59 2.53
CA LYS A 48 -1.97 -2.30 2.16
C LYS A 48 -2.09 -1.36 3.34
N THR A 49 -0.96 -0.96 3.90
CA THR A 49 -0.92 0.00 5.01
C THR A 49 -0.46 1.36 4.46
N PRO A 50 -1.33 2.39 4.42
CA PRO A 50 -0.94 3.70 3.97
C PRO A 50 -0.04 4.36 5.02
N ARG A 51 1.08 4.92 4.57
CA ARG A 51 1.94 5.77 5.39
C ARG A 51 2.29 7.05 4.68
N GLU A 52 2.41 8.12 5.46
CA GLU A 52 2.80 9.43 4.94
C GLU A 52 4.32 9.56 4.95
N VAL A 53 4.87 9.90 3.78
CA VAL A 53 6.31 10.14 3.59
C VAL A 53 6.50 11.57 3.15
N CYS A 54 7.05 12.37 4.07
CA CYS A 54 7.40 13.76 3.85
C CYS A 54 8.86 13.87 3.40
N LYS A 55 9.09 14.61 2.32
CA LYS A 55 10.44 14.89 1.81
C LYS A 55 10.56 16.38 1.51
N ASP A 56 11.72 16.92 1.84
CA ASP A 56 12.12 18.24 1.40
C ASP A 56 12.45 18.18 -0.08
N VAL A 57 11.61 18.83 -0.89
CA VAL A 57 11.78 18.93 -2.34
C VAL A 57 12.13 20.36 -2.72
N THR A 58 13.16 20.46 -3.52
CA THR A 58 13.59 21.70 -4.13
C THR A 58 12.64 22.04 -5.28
N VAL A 59 11.86 23.12 -5.15
CA VAL A 59 10.93 23.57 -6.20
C VAL A 59 11.31 24.95 -6.70
N THR A 60 11.21 25.12 -8.02
CA THR A 60 11.44 26.39 -8.69
C THR A 60 10.12 27.16 -8.73
N ARG A 61 10.08 28.36 -8.14
CA ARG A 61 8.97 29.31 -8.27
C ARG A 61 9.40 30.51 -9.08
N GLN A 62 8.46 31.10 -9.81
CA GLN A 62 8.67 32.40 -10.41
C GLN A 62 8.78 33.46 -9.31
N ALA A 63 9.78 34.32 -9.42
CA ALA A 63 9.95 35.46 -8.53
C ALA A 63 8.75 36.41 -8.69
N PRO A 64 8.30 37.07 -7.62
CA PRO A 64 7.26 38.08 -7.74
C PRO A 64 7.72 39.21 -8.67
N VAL A 65 6.80 39.70 -9.49
CA VAL A 65 7.01 40.84 -10.40
C VAL A 65 7.44 42.04 -9.56
N LYS A 66 8.72 42.43 -9.66
CA LYS A 66 9.30 43.53 -8.87
C LYS A 66 8.79 44.89 -9.33
N ASP A 67 8.40 45.00 -10.60
CA ASP A 67 7.94 46.25 -11.20
C ASP A 67 6.70 45.99 -12.07
N GLN A 68 5.52 46.03 -11.43
CA GLN A 68 4.24 45.66 -12.03
C GLN A 68 3.88 46.51 -13.27
N HIS A 69 4.41 47.73 -13.34
CA HIS A 69 4.18 48.67 -14.44
C HIS A 69 5.39 48.80 -15.37
N GLN A 70 6.48 48.06 -15.11
CA GLN A 70 7.71 48.06 -15.92
C GLN A 70 8.22 49.49 -16.20
N ILE A 71 8.07 50.37 -15.20
CA ILE A 71 8.28 51.81 -15.35
C ILE A 71 9.78 52.06 -15.51
N VAL A 72 10.62 51.32 -14.79
CA VAL A 72 12.06 51.52 -14.82
C VAL A 72 12.63 51.26 -16.22
N GLY A 73 12.28 50.13 -16.85
CA GLY A 73 12.75 49.80 -18.20
C GLY A 73 12.20 50.74 -19.26
N SER A 74 10.93 51.14 -19.13
CA SER A 74 10.27 52.06 -20.07
C SER A 74 10.85 53.48 -20.00
N VAL A 75 11.10 54.01 -18.79
CA VAL A 75 11.66 55.35 -18.61
C VAL A 75 13.11 55.41 -19.09
N ILE A 76 13.95 54.43 -18.70
CA ILE A 76 15.35 54.38 -19.13
C ILE A 76 15.43 54.22 -20.65
N GLY A 77 14.62 53.32 -21.22
CA GLY A 77 14.55 53.11 -22.66
C GLY A 77 14.08 54.35 -23.42
N ALA A 78 13.11 55.09 -22.89
CA ALA A 78 12.62 56.32 -23.51
C ALA A 78 13.64 57.46 -23.46
N VAL A 79 14.34 57.62 -22.32
CA VAL A 79 15.41 58.62 -22.19
C VAL A 79 16.57 58.27 -23.13
N ALA A 80 17.03 57.02 -23.12
CA ALA A 80 18.10 56.58 -24.01
C ALA A 80 17.72 56.70 -25.50
N GLY A 81 16.53 56.24 -25.88
CA GLY A 81 16.02 56.32 -27.24
C GLY A 81 15.78 57.75 -27.71
N GLY A 82 15.32 58.64 -26.83
CA GLY A 82 15.18 60.07 -27.12
C GLY A 82 16.52 60.77 -27.31
N LEU A 83 17.50 60.50 -26.44
CA LEU A 83 18.85 61.07 -26.54
C LEU A 83 19.60 60.58 -27.79
N LEU A 84 19.41 59.31 -28.18
CA LEU A 84 19.95 58.75 -29.42
C LEU A 84 19.24 59.31 -30.66
N GLY A 85 17.91 59.42 -30.64
CA GLY A 85 17.12 60.02 -31.73
C GLY A 85 17.45 61.49 -31.97
N ASN A 86 17.85 62.22 -30.93
CA ASN A 86 18.28 63.62 -31.00
C ASN A 86 19.64 63.82 -31.68
N GLN A 87 20.43 62.75 -31.86
CA GLN A 87 21.73 62.79 -32.53
C GLN A 87 21.64 62.45 -34.02
N ILE A 88 20.48 61.96 -34.49
CA ILE A 88 20.27 61.49 -35.86
C ILE A 88 19.40 62.50 -36.60
N GLY A 89 19.99 63.19 -37.60
CA GLY A 89 19.29 64.15 -38.47
C GLY A 89 19.40 65.62 -38.04
N GLY A 90 18.92 66.51 -38.90
CA GLY A 90 18.96 67.97 -38.72
C GLY A 90 17.57 68.61 -38.67
N GLY A 91 17.49 69.83 -38.13
CA GLY A 91 16.28 70.66 -38.14
C GLY A 91 15.06 69.99 -37.48
N ASN A 92 13.92 70.02 -38.15
CA ASN A 92 12.69 69.39 -37.66
C ASN A 92 12.74 67.86 -37.63
N GLY A 93 13.59 67.23 -38.47
CA GLY A 93 13.77 65.78 -38.47
C GLY A 93 14.30 65.25 -37.15
N LYS A 94 15.16 66.04 -36.48
CA LYS A 94 15.70 65.73 -35.15
C LYS A 94 14.62 65.64 -34.08
N LYS A 95 13.61 66.53 -34.09
CA LYS A 95 12.51 66.49 -33.11
C LYS A 95 11.65 65.24 -33.30
N ILE A 96 11.33 64.90 -34.54
CA ILE A 96 10.53 63.71 -34.87
C ILE A 96 11.29 62.43 -34.48
N ALA A 97 12.59 62.36 -34.79
CA ALA A 97 13.46 61.24 -34.44
C ALA A 97 13.59 61.06 -32.92
N THR A 98 13.69 62.14 -32.14
CA THR A 98 13.68 62.08 -30.67
C THR A 98 12.39 61.48 -30.12
N VAL A 99 11.22 61.93 -30.61
CA VAL A 99 9.93 61.41 -30.14
C VAL A 99 9.75 59.95 -30.54
N ALA A 100 10.07 59.60 -31.78
CA ALA A 100 10.01 58.22 -32.26
C ALA A 100 10.99 57.31 -31.50
N GLY A 101 12.21 57.78 -31.23
CA GLY A 101 13.22 57.07 -30.46
C GLY A 101 12.81 56.88 -29.00
N ALA A 102 12.20 57.88 -28.37
CA ALA A 102 11.70 57.76 -27.00
C ALA A 102 10.53 56.76 -26.89
N VAL A 103 9.57 56.80 -27.81
CA VAL A 103 8.44 55.86 -27.83
C VAL A 103 8.93 54.44 -28.13
N GLY A 104 9.80 54.27 -29.14
CA GLY A 104 10.36 52.97 -29.52
C GLY A 104 11.26 52.39 -28.42
N GLY A 105 12.11 53.21 -27.81
CA GLY A 105 12.99 52.83 -26.72
C GLY A 105 12.23 52.47 -25.44
N GLY A 106 11.17 53.19 -25.12
CA GLY A 106 10.30 52.88 -23.99
C GLY A 106 9.55 51.56 -24.16
N TYR A 107 8.98 51.31 -25.34
CA TYR A 107 8.30 50.04 -25.64
C TYR A 107 9.26 48.85 -25.66
N ALA A 108 10.44 49.01 -26.26
CA ALA A 108 11.47 47.97 -26.25
C ALA A 108 11.97 47.68 -24.83
N GLY A 109 12.17 48.71 -24.01
CA GLY A 109 12.57 48.58 -22.61
C GLY A 109 11.55 47.84 -21.75
N ASN A 110 10.26 48.13 -21.95
CA ASN A 110 9.13 47.42 -21.34
C ASN A 110 9.22 45.90 -21.64
N LYS A 111 9.24 45.54 -22.93
CA LYS A 111 9.24 44.12 -23.36
C LYS A 111 10.45 43.33 -22.86
N VAL A 112 11.62 43.97 -22.79
CA VAL A 112 12.84 43.35 -22.22
C VAL A 112 12.68 43.12 -20.71
N GLN A 113 12.17 44.11 -19.97
CA GLN A 113 11.93 44.00 -18.53
C GLN A 113 10.87 42.92 -18.21
N GLU A 114 9.83 42.80 -19.03
CA GLU A 114 8.83 41.72 -18.95
C GLU A 114 9.49 40.34 -19.09
N GLY A 115 10.24 40.12 -20.17
CA GLY A 115 10.90 38.84 -20.42
C GLY A 115 12.02 38.50 -19.44
N MET A 116 12.62 39.49 -18.76
CA MET A 116 13.55 39.22 -17.66
C MET A 116 12.81 38.81 -16.37
N GLN A 117 11.68 39.46 -16.07
CA GLN A 117 10.87 39.15 -14.90
C GLN A 117 10.24 37.75 -15.00
N GLU A 118 9.78 37.34 -16.20
CA GLU A 118 9.28 35.98 -16.43
C GLU A 118 10.34 34.89 -16.22
N ARG A 119 11.61 35.23 -16.46
CA ARG A 119 12.74 34.32 -16.28
C ARG A 119 13.35 34.38 -14.88
N ASP A 120 12.97 35.37 -14.07
CA ASP A 120 13.40 35.46 -12.67
C ASP A 120 12.70 34.35 -11.90
N THR A 121 13.46 33.30 -11.60
CA THR A 121 12.99 32.16 -10.83
C THR A 121 13.90 31.96 -9.65
N TYR A 122 13.30 31.62 -8.51
CA TYR A 122 14.06 31.28 -7.32
C TYR A 122 13.69 29.87 -6.89
N THR A 123 14.68 29.23 -6.27
CA THR A 123 14.56 27.89 -5.77
C THR A 123 14.25 27.94 -4.29
N THR A 124 13.24 27.21 -3.85
CA THR A 124 12.89 27.09 -2.43
C THR A 124 12.64 25.63 -2.06
N THR A 125 13.03 25.27 -0.84
CA THR A 125 12.75 23.95 -0.30
C THR A 125 11.35 23.93 0.27
N GLN A 126 10.51 23.02 -0.21
CA GLN A 126 9.18 22.78 0.33
C GLN A 126 9.09 21.35 0.86
N ASN A 127 8.52 21.21 2.05
CA ASN A 127 8.20 19.90 2.58
C ASN A 127 6.96 19.37 1.85
N ARG A 128 7.13 18.29 1.08
CA ARG A 128 6.05 17.63 0.33
C ARG A 128 5.82 16.24 0.89
N CYS A 129 4.64 16.03 1.45
CA CYS A 129 4.19 14.74 1.95
C CYS A 129 3.41 13.97 0.89
N THR A 130 3.66 12.67 0.80
CA THR A 130 2.99 11.74 -0.12
C THR A 130 2.60 10.47 0.59
N THR A 131 1.42 9.94 0.29
CA THR A 131 0.96 8.66 0.84
C THR A 131 1.54 7.52 0.02
N VAL A 132 2.34 6.69 0.67
CA VAL A 132 2.90 5.46 0.10
C VAL A 132 2.20 4.27 0.76
N ASN A 133 1.79 3.29 -0.05
CA ASN A 133 1.17 2.07 0.46
C ASN A 133 2.24 0.99 0.60
N ASP A 134 2.51 0.58 1.83
CA ASP A 134 3.36 -0.58 2.09
C ASP A 134 2.50 -1.85 2.01
N VAL A 135 2.99 -2.86 1.29
CA VAL A 135 2.31 -4.16 1.14
C VAL A 135 2.94 -5.14 2.11
N SER A 136 2.12 -5.76 2.96
CA SER A 136 2.56 -6.79 3.90
C SER A 136 1.67 -8.01 3.80
N ASP A 137 2.27 -9.19 3.72
CA ASP A 137 1.56 -10.47 3.79
C ASP A 137 1.23 -10.79 5.25
N LYS A 138 -0.06 -10.85 5.57
CA LYS A 138 -0.55 -11.24 6.89
C LYS A 138 -1.29 -12.56 6.80
N VAL A 139 -0.93 -13.51 7.67
CA VAL A 139 -1.70 -14.74 7.86
C VAL A 139 -3.03 -14.37 8.52
N VAL A 140 -4.15 -14.59 7.82
CA VAL A 140 -5.50 -14.28 8.30
C VAL A 140 -6.28 -15.52 8.74
N GLY A 141 -5.65 -16.68 8.70
CA GLY A 141 -6.22 -17.94 9.15
C GLY A 141 -5.50 -19.13 8.53
N TYR A 142 -6.09 -20.30 8.72
CA TYR A 142 -5.55 -21.59 8.32
C TYR A 142 -6.65 -22.44 7.70
N ASN A 143 -6.38 -23.05 6.55
CA ASN A 143 -7.19 -24.14 6.00
C ASN A 143 -6.66 -25.44 6.58
N VAL A 144 -7.49 -26.10 7.37
CA VAL A 144 -7.08 -27.29 8.11
C VAL A 144 -7.83 -28.50 7.58
N LYS A 145 -7.07 -29.49 7.12
CA LYS A 145 -7.61 -30.79 6.73
C LYS A 145 -7.50 -31.73 7.92
N TYR A 146 -8.62 -32.32 8.33
CA TYR A 146 -8.68 -33.17 9.52
C TYR A 146 -9.33 -34.51 9.22
N LYS A 147 -9.01 -35.53 10.00
CA LYS A 147 -9.66 -36.84 10.03
C LYS A 147 -10.40 -36.99 11.36
N LEU A 148 -11.71 -37.18 11.29
CA LEU A 148 -12.53 -37.50 12.45
C LEU A 148 -13.22 -38.84 12.20
N ASN A 149 -12.92 -39.83 13.04
CA ASN A 149 -13.22 -41.24 12.74
C ASN A 149 -12.55 -41.67 11.42
N GLU A 150 -13.34 -42.04 10.42
CA GLU A 150 -12.89 -42.46 9.08
C GLU A 150 -13.14 -41.38 8.01
N LYS A 151 -13.68 -40.21 8.40
CA LYS A 151 -14.07 -39.15 7.47
C LYS A 151 -13.05 -38.03 7.46
N VAL A 152 -12.65 -37.61 6.26
CA VAL A 152 -11.76 -36.47 6.07
C VAL A 152 -12.60 -35.23 5.77
N GLY A 153 -12.37 -34.17 6.53
CA GLY A 153 -13.02 -32.87 6.36
C GLY A 153 -12.00 -31.74 6.19
N GLN A 154 -12.49 -30.57 5.84
CA GLN A 154 -11.72 -29.32 5.84
C GLN A 154 -12.49 -28.25 6.60
N VAL A 155 -11.76 -27.45 7.37
CA VAL A 155 -12.32 -26.33 8.12
C VAL A 155 -11.37 -25.14 8.09
N ARG A 156 -11.93 -23.92 8.08
CA ARG A 156 -11.14 -22.69 8.20
C ARG A 156 -11.05 -22.31 9.68
N MET A 157 -9.84 -22.05 10.15
CA MET A 157 -9.54 -21.67 11.53
C MET A 157 -8.79 -20.33 11.56
N GLU A 158 -8.93 -19.55 12.63
CA GLU A 158 -8.24 -18.26 12.80
C GLU A 158 -6.80 -18.43 13.33
N ARG A 159 -6.58 -19.50 14.11
CA ARG A 159 -5.28 -19.88 14.69
C ARG A 159 -4.89 -21.29 14.25
N ASP A 160 -3.59 -21.57 14.25
CA ASP A 160 -3.05 -22.90 14.02
C ASP A 160 -3.54 -23.86 15.13
N PRO A 161 -4.26 -24.95 14.77
CA PRO A 161 -4.75 -25.94 15.73
C PRO A 161 -3.67 -26.93 16.22
N GLY A 162 -2.49 -26.95 15.63
CA GLY A 162 -1.49 -27.97 15.89
C GLY A 162 -1.87 -29.34 15.32
N SER A 163 -1.59 -30.42 16.05
CA SER A 163 -1.79 -31.79 15.57
C SER A 163 -3.20 -32.35 15.77
N GLN A 164 -4.03 -31.75 16.64
CA GLN A 164 -5.35 -32.26 16.99
C GLN A 164 -6.35 -31.13 17.26
N ILE A 165 -7.60 -31.33 16.85
CA ILE A 165 -8.71 -30.39 17.09
C ILE A 165 -9.68 -31.03 18.10
N PRO A 166 -10.00 -30.37 19.23
CA PRO A 166 -10.95 -30.91 20.19
C PRO A 166 -12.37 -30.98 19.61
N VAL A 167 -13.11 -32.01 20.02
CA VAL A 167 -14.48 -32.31 19.56
C VAL A 167 -15.43 -32.23 20.76
N ASP A 168 -16.60 -31.63 20.57
CA ASP A 168 -17.62 -31.56 21.62
C ASP A 168 -18.36 -32.90 21.79
N LYS A 169 -19.24 -32.97 22.80
CA LYS A 169 -20.06 -34.17 23.08
C LYS A 169 -21.04 -34.52 21.94
N ASN A 170 -21.28 -33.60 21.01
CA ASN A 170 -22.16 -33.78 19.86
C ASN A 170 -21.38 -34.21 18.59
N GLY A 171 -20.06 -34.34 18.66
CA GLY A 171 -19.21 -34.69 17.53
C GLY A 171 -18.85 -33.50 16.63
N GLN A 172 -19.01 -32.27 17.10
CA GLN A 172 -18.65 -31.04 16.37
C GLN A 172 -17.26 -30.54 16.76
N LEU A 173 -16.51 -30.01 15.79
CA LEU A 173 -15.20 -29.43 16.05
C LEU A 173 -15.31 -28.15 16.88
N ILE A 174 -14.51 -28.06 17.94
CA ILE A 174 -14.35 -26.84 18.71
C ILE A 174 -13.25 -26.01 18.06
N LEU A 175 -13.67 -25.07 17.23
CA LEU A 175 -12.77 -24.12 16.57
C LEU A 175 -12.53 -22.99 17.56
N GLY A 176 -11.32 -22.91 18.15
CA GLY A 176 -10.97 -21.85 19.07
C GLY A 176 -11.28 -20.48 18.46
N GLN A 177 -12.31 -19.80 18.98
CA GLN A 177 -12.74 -18.50 18.49
C GLN A 177 -11.73 -17.43 18.90
N ALA A 178 -11.51 -16.42 18.05
CA ALA A 178 -10.85 -15.19 18.44
C ALA A 178 -11.54 -14.57 19.66
N GLN A 179 -10.72 -14.24 20.66
CA GLN A 179 -11.03 -13.24 21.67
C GLN A 179 -10.68 -11.85 21.12
#